data_AF-A0AAI9EN88-F1
#
_entry.id   AF-A0AAI9EN88-F1
#
_cell.length_a   1.000
_cell.length_b   1.000
_cell.length_c   1.000
_cell.angle_alpha   90.00
_cell.angle_beta   90.00
_cell.angle_gamma   90.00
#
_symmetry.space_group_name_H-M   'P 1'
#
loop_
_entity.id
_entity.type
_entity.pdbx_description
1 polymer ?
#
loop_
_entity_poly.entity_id
_entity_poly.type
_entity_poly.pdbx_seq_one_letter_code
_entity_poly.pdbx_strand_id
1 'polypeptide(L)'
;MINSFGEILSEQCPCGSAIEYKKCCEPYHLSTQVAASPAILMRSRYSAYAKKNVDYLIKTWHPDCNAQEWRAGIEQSFANTLWHRLIVITETTGSHEDEGFVEFIAHFTDDNKAQRSVMHERSRFLRIEKNWYYIDGVRPSVGRNDACPCGSGTKYKKCCGHG
;
A
#
# COMPACT_ATOMS: atom_id res chain seq x y z
N MET A 1 8.99 15.88 15.71
CA MET A 1 9.40 15.66 17.11
C MET A 1 10.91 15.80 17.18
N ILE A 2 11.42 16.59 18.12
CA ILE A 2 12.86 16.83 18.33
C ILE A 2 13.31 15.85 19.42
N ASN A 3 14.43 15.16 19.23
CA ASN A 3 14.96 14.32 20.32
C ASN A 3 15.58 15.21 21.42
N SER A 4 15.95 14.59 22.55
CA SER A 4 16.59 15.26 23.69
C SER A 4 17.94 15.92 23.36
N PHE A 5 18.46 15.73 22.14
CA PHE A 5 19.73 16.29 21.65
C PHE A 5 19.51 17.39 20.59
N GLY A 6 18.27 17.83 20.37
CA GLY A 6 17.97 18.89 19.40
C GLY A 6 18.01 18.44 17.93
N GLU A 7 18.14 17.14 17.67
CA GLU A 7 18.11 16.61 16.30
C GLU A 7 16.67 16.41 15.84
N ILE A 8 16.41 16.79 14.59
CA ILE A 8 15.14 16.54 13.91
C ILE A 8 15.04 15.02 13.69
N LEU A 9 14.16 14.35 14.44
CA LEU A 9 13.91 12.92 14.24
C LEU A 9 13.34 12.73 12.83
N SER A 10 14.08 12.05 11.96
CA SER A 10 13.62 11.78 10.60
C SER A 10 12.59 10.65 10.60
N GLU A 11 11.39 10.94 10.07
CA GLU A 11 10.32 9.97 9.97
C GLU A 11 10.68 8.97 8.86
N GLN A 12 10.86 7.69 9.21
CA GLN A 12 11.03 6.63 8.21
C GLN A 12 9.78 6.50 7.34
N CYS A 13 9.96 6.18 6.07
CA CYS A 13 8.85 6.02 5.16
C CYS A 13 8.00 4.78 5.53
N PRO A 14 6.66 4.91 5.64
CA PRO A 14 5.80 3.79 5.99
C PRO A 14 5.89 2.60 5.02
N CYS A 15 6.21 2.84 3.74
CA CYS A 15 6.27 1.79 2.71
C CYS A 15 7.32 0.69 2.93
N GLY A 16 8.08 0.74 4.03
CA GLY A 16 9.04 -0.30 4.40
C GLY A 16 10.34 -0.28 3.60
N SER A 17 10.67 0.86 2.96
CA SER A 17 11.92 1.05 2.21
C SER A 17 13.14 1.28 3.08
N ALA A 18 12.97 1.53 4.39
CA ALA A 18 14.00 2.00 5.32
C ALA A 18 14.65 3.35 4.94
N ILE A 19 14.05 4.08 3.99
CA ILE A 19 14.44 5.44 3.60
C ILE A 19 13.55 6.44 4.35
N GLU A 20 14.06 7.63 4.65
CA GLU A 20 13.28 8.73 5.21
C GLU A 20 12.10 9.10 4.28
N TYR A 21 10.94 9.38 4.86
CA TYR A 21 9.71 9.70 4.12
C TYR A 21 9.92 10.81 3.08
N LYS A 22 10.66 11.88 3.46
CA LYS A 22 10.98 13.03 2.61
C LYS A 22 11.76 12.68 1.33
N LYS A 23 12.55 11.61 1.38
CA LYS A 23 13.38 11.12 0.26
C LYS A 23 12.75 9.91 -0.45
N CYS A 24 11.58 9.48 0.01
CA CYS A 24 10.91 8.28 -0.48
C CYS A 24 9.52 8.61 -1.05
N CYS A 25 8.47 8.61 -0.24
CA CYS A 25 7.10 8.78 -0.74
C CYS A 25 6.61 10.24 -0.77
N GLU A 26 7.22 11.14 0.01
CA GLU A 26 6.81 12.54 0.05
C GLU A 26 6.85 13.25 -1.31
N PRO A 27 7.90 13.07 -2.16
CA PRO A 27 7.93 13.72 -3.47
C PRO A 27 6.74 13.37 -4.37
N TYR A 28 6.23 12.13 -4.29
CA TYR A 28 5.03 11.72 -5.01
C TYR A 28 3.77 12.35 -4.40
N HIS A 29 3.65 12.39 -3.07
CA HIS A 29 2.52 13.03 -2.39
C HIS A 29 2.44 14.54 -2.67
N LEU A 30 3.60 15.20 -2.78
CA LEU A 30 3.70 16.62 -3.14
C LEU A 30 3.66 16.85 -4.66
N SER A 31 3.55 15.81 -5.48
CA SER A 31 3.55 15.87 -6.94
C SER A 31 4.81 16.52 -7.55
N THR A 32 5.95 16.47 -6.84
CA THR A 32 7.25 16.92 -7.36
C THR A 32 7.97 15.82 -8.14
N GLN A 33 7.53 14.57 -8.00
CA GLN A 33 7.94 13.45 -8.81
C GLN A 33 6.73 12.62 -9.27
N VAL A 34 6.91 11.90 -10.37
CA VAL A 34 5.95 10.92 -10.90
C VAL A 34 6.47 9.52 -10.60
N ALA A 35 5.57 8.60 -10.23
CA ALA A 35 5.94 7.21 -10.01
C ALA A 35 6.36 6.57 -11.34
N ALA A 36 7.61 6.12 -11.45
CA ALA A 36 8.13 5.55 -12.70
C ALA A 36 7.64 4.12 -12.97
N SER A 37 7.14 3.42 -11.95
CA SER A 37 6.63 2.06 -12.06
C SER A 37 5.39 1.83 -11.17
N PRO A 38 4.57 0.81 -11.48
CA PRO A 38 3.48 0.38 -10.62
C PRO A 38 3.88 0.15 -9.16
N ALA A 39 5.04 -0.48 -8.92
CA ALA A 39 5.52 -0.75 -7.55
C ALA A 39 5.85 0.54 -6.78
N ILE A 40 6.39 1.56 -7.45
CA ILE A 40 6.61 2.88 -6.83
C ILE A 40 5.27 3.51 -6.45
N LEU A 41 4.29 3.46 -7.35
CA LEU A 41 2.95 3.98 -7.06
C LEU A 41 2.27 3.22 -5.92
N MET A 42 2.41 1.90 -5.87
CA MET A 42 1.86 1.09 -4.79
C MET A 42 2.47 1.47 -3.44
N ARG A 43 3.79 1.71 -3.38
CA ARG A 43 4.49 2.15 -2.17
C ARG A 43 4.05 3.54 -1.71
N SER A 44 3.90 4.49 -2.62
CA SER A 44 3.40 5.82 -2.28
C SER A 44 1.95 5.76 -1.84
N ARG A 45 1.07 5.03 -2.53
CA ARG A 45 -0.33 4.82 -2.11
C ARG A 45 -0.43 4.21 -0.71
N TYR A 46 0.34 3.17 -0.41
CA TYR A 46 0.42 2.62 0.94
C TYR A 46 0.83 3.68 1.98
N SER A 47 1.83 4.51 1.66
CA SER A 47 2.27 5.57 2.57
C SER A 47 1.20 6.66 2.73
N ALA A 48 0.39 6.91 1.71
CA ALA A 48 -0.76 7.82 1.80
C ALA A 48 -1.85 7.26 2.72
N TYR A 49 -2.13 5.95 2.69
CA TYR A 49 -3.00 5.29 3.67
C TYR A 49 -2.45 5.49 5.10
N ALA A 50 -1.16 5.20 5.33
CA ALA A 50 -0.52 5.36 6.64
C ALA A 50 -0.54 6.82 7.14
N LYS A 51 -0.44 7.80 6.24
CA LYS A 51 -0.46 9.23 6.57
C LYS A 51 -1.83 9.88 6.43
N LYS A 52 -2.89 9.10 6.18
CA LYS A 52 -4.27 9.56 6.00
C LYS A 52 -4.43 10.63 4.89
N ASN A 53 -3.61 10.54 3.84
CA ASN A 53 -3.62 11.47 2.71
C ASN A 53 -4.61 11.00 1.62
N VAL A 54 -5.89 11.26 1.85
CA VAL A 54 -6.99 10.90 0.93
C VAL A 54 -6.85 11.55 -0.45
N ASP A 55 -6.38 12.79 -0.52
CA ASP A 55 -6.32 13.53 -1.77
C ASP A 55 -5.32 12.87 -2.74
N TYR A 56 -4.18 12.40 -2.23
CA TYR A 56 -3.24 11.61 -3.03
C TYR A 56 -3.81 10.27 -3.47
N LEU A 57 -4.54 9.58 -2.59
CA LEU A 57 -5.19 8.32 -2.93
C LEU A 57 -6.14 8.53 -4.09
N ILE A 58 -7.06 9.49 -4.00
CA ILE A 58 -8.04 9.80 -5.06
C ILE A 58 -7.33 10.22 -6.35
N LYS A 59 -6.35 11.12 -6.29
CA LYS A 59 -5.60 11.58 -7.46
C LYS A 59 -4.92 10.45 -8.24
N THR A 60 -4.58 9.36 -7.55
CA THR A 60 -3.87 8.22 -8.13
C THR A 60 -4.76 7.00 -8.41
N TRP A 61 -6.08 7.15 -8.30
CA TRP A 61 -7.02 6.26 -8.96
C TRP A 61 -7.16 6.64 -10.43
N HIS A 62 -7.46 5.66 -11.27
CA HIS A 62 -7.73 5.91 -12.67
C HIS A 62 -8.97 6.80 -12.83
N PRO A 63 -8.99 7.73 -13.80
CA PRO A 63 -10.11 8.65 -14.00
C PRO A 63 -11.47 7.94 -14.10
N ASP A 64 -11.52 6.82 -14.82
CA ASP A 64 -12.77 6.04 -15.01
C ASP A 64 -13.34 5.44 -13.72
N CYS A 65 -12.55 5.36 -12.64
CA CYS A 65 -13.04 4.86 -11.35
C CYS A 65 -13.83 5.92 -10.56
N ASN A 66 -13.81 7.19 -10.97
CA ASN A 66 -14.53 8.29 -10.32
C ASN A 66 -14.32 8.32 -8.79
N ALA A 67 -13.09 8.07 -8.34
CA ALA A 67 -12.76 7.83 -6.93
C ALA A 67 -13.14 8.97 -5.97
N GLN A 68 -13.34 10.19 -6.49
CA GLN A 68 -13.83 11.33 -5.71
C GLN A 68 -15.20 11.05 -5.07
N GLU A 69 -16.08 10.31 -5.75
CA GLU A 69 -17.41 9.94 -5.24
C GLU A 69 -17.32 9.03 -4.00
N TRP A 70 -16.20 8.32 -3.85
CA TRP A 70 -15.96 7.35 -2.78
C TRP A 70 -15.10 7.91 -1.65
N ARG A 71 -14.82 9.22 -1.63
CA ARG A 71 -13.93 9.87 -0.63
C ARG A 71 -14.22 9.43 0.79
N ALA A 72 -15.48 9.51 1.23
CA ALA A 72 -15.86 9.15 2.60
C ALA A 72 -15.58 7.67 2.91
N GLY A 73 -15.83 6.78 1.95
CA GLY A 73 -15.51 5.35 2.09
C GLY A 73 -14.00 5.09 2.16
N ILE A 74 -13.23 5.82 1.35
CA ILE A 74 -11.76 5.77 1.38
C ILE A 74 -11.24 6.25 2.73
N GLU A 75 -11.69 7.39 3.25
CA GLU A 75 -11.30 7.90 4.58
C GLU A 75 -11.65 6.91 5.69
N GLN A 76 -12.84 6.32 5.63
CA GLN A 76 -13.30 5.33 6.60
C GLN A 76 -12.44 4.06 6.58
N SER A 77 -11.92 3.67 5.42
CA SER A 77 -11.10 2.44 5.25
C SER A 77 -9.77 2.46 6.02
N PHE A 78 -9.28 3.64 6.41
CA PHE A 78 -8.02 3.78 7.16
C PHE A 78 -8.14 4.62 8.44
N ALA A 79 -9.36 5.05 8.80
CA ALA A 79 -9.57 5.89 9.98
C ALA A 79 -9.03 5.22 11.26
N ASN A 80 -9.28 3.92 11.40
CA ASN A 80 -8.98 3.08 12.56
C ASN A 80 -7.90 2.03 12.25
N THR A 81 -7.01 2.31 11.30
CA THR A 81 -5.99 1.36 10.86
C THR A 81 -4.60 1.92 11.11
N LEU A 82 -3.82 1.21 11.91
CA LEU A 82 -2.40 1.44 12.08
C LEU A 82 -1.61 0.56 11.10
N TRP A 83 -1.06 1.19 10.08
CA TRP A 83 -0.23 0.54 9.05
C TRP A 83 1.21 0.35 9.54
N HIS A 84 1.71 -0.88 9.56
CA HIS A 84 3.02 -1.23 10.11
C HIS A 84 4.10 -1.36 9.05
N ARG A 85 3.82 -2.11 7.97
CA ARG A 85 4.81 -2.41 6.92
C ARG A 85 4.14 -2.86 5.62
N LEU A 86 4.72 -2.46 4.50
CA LEU A 86 4.46 -3.03 3.18
C LEU A 86 5.60 -3.95 2.73
N ILE A 87 5.25 -5.10 2.15
CA ILE A 87 6.17 -6.02 1.48
C ILE A 87 5.68 -6.19 0.05
N VAL A 88 6.42 -5.69 -0.93
CA VAL A 88 6.15 -5.97 -2.35
C VAL A 88 6.74 -7.34 -2.68
N ILE A 89 5.90 -8.27 -3.13
CA ILE A 89 6.28 -9.63 -3.50
C ILE A 89 6.77 -9.65 -4.96
N THR A 90 5.97 -9.10 -5.87
CA THR A 90 6.29 -9.10 -7.30
C THR A 90 5.71 -7.89 -8.00
N GLU A 91 6.35 -7.50 -9.09
CA GLU A 91 5.89 -6.52 -10.06
C GLU A 91 5.96 -7.19 -11.43
N THR A 92 4.86 -7.15 -12.18
CA THR A 92 4.76 -7.79 -13.51
C THR A 92 4.07 -6.86 -14.49
N THR A 93 4.47 -6.91 -15.75
CA THR A 93 3.73 -6.28 -16.85
C THR A 93 2.46 -7.07 -17.14
N GLY A 94 1.43 -6.38 -17.61
CA GLY A 94 0.17 -6.98 -18.04
C GLY A 94 0.18 -7.41 -19.50
N SER A 95 -0.98 -7.30 -20.12
CA SER A 95 -1.18 -7.64 -21.53
C SER A 95 -0.47 -6.67 -22.49
N HIS A 96 -0.13 -5.47 -22.03
CA HIS A 96 0.63 -4.45 -22.75
C HIS A 96 1.50 -3.62 -21.79
N GLU A 97 2.37 -2.76 -22.33
CA GLU A 97 3.36 -2.00 -21.55
C GLU A 97 2.76 -0.95 -20.58
N ASP A 98 1.56 -0.47 -20.90
CA ASP A 98 0.79 0.45 -20.07
C ASP A 98 -0.11 -0.25 -19.03
N GLU A 99 0.03 -1.58 -18.88
CA GLU A 99 -0.64 -2.34 -17.83
C GLU A 99 0.40 -3.01 -16.92
N GLY A 100 0.19 -2.91 -15.61
CA GLY A 100 1.11 -3.48 -14.63
C GLY A 100 0.39 -4.00 -13.40
N PHE A 101 1.01 -4.95 -12.73
CA PHE A 101 0.48 -5.58 -11.53
C PHE A 101 1.51 -5.60 -10.42
N VAL A 102 1.06 -5.33 -9.19
CA VAL A 102 1.90 -5.41 -8.00
C VAL A 102 1.23 -6.33 -7.01
N GLU A 103 1.90 -7.42 -6.66
CA GLU A 103 1.50 -8.29 -5.55
C GLU A 103 2.24 -7.88 -4.29
N PHE A 104 1.53 -7.73 -3.18
CA PHE A 104 2.12 -7.27 -1.93
C PHE A 104 1.38 -7.80 -0.70
N ILE A 105 2.04 -7.66 0.44
CA ILE A 105 1.51 -7.92 1.76
C ILE A 105 1.60 -6.64 2.58
N ALA A 106 0.46 -6.16 3.07
CA ALA A 106 0.38 -5.03 3.96
C ALA A 106 0.06 -5.50 5.38
N HIS A 107 0.93 -5.18 6.33
CA HIS A 107 0.76 -5.48 7.75
C HIS A 107 0.08 -4.30 8.45
N PHE A 108 -0.97 -4.57 9.21
CA PHE A 108 -1.71 -3.54 9.92
C PHE A 108 -2.31 -4.06 11.23
N THR A 109 -2.70 -3.14 12.09
CA THR A 109 -3.63 -3.39 13.21
C THR A 109 -4.86 -2.54 12.95
N ASP A 110 -6.04 -3.14 13.07
CA ASP A 110 -7.31 -2.44 13.09
C ASP A 110 -7.64 -2.15 14.56
N ASP A 111 -7.97 -0.93 14.94
CA ASP A 111 -8.22 -0.59 16.36
C ASP A 111 -9.38 -1.42 16.95
N ASN A 112 -10.28 -1.95 16.11
CA ASN A 112 -11.34 -2.87 16.52
C ASN A 112 -10.84 -4.30 16.74
N LYS A 113 -9.61 -4.62 16.33
CA LYS A 113 -8.97 -5.93 16.44
C LYS A 113 -7.59 -5.77 17.10
N ALA A 114 -7.47 -6.18 18.35
CA ALA A 114 -6.21 -6.09 19.10
C ALA A 114 -5.01 -6.82 18.44
N GLN A 115 -5.25 -7.71 17.48
CA GLN A 115 -4.20 -8.50 16.82
C GLN A 115 -3.71 -7.88 15.51
N ARG A 116 -2.40 -7.99 15.27
CA ARG A 116 -1.80 -7.70 13.96
C ARG A 116 -2.39 -8.62 12.90
N SER A 117 -2.77 -8.02 11.79
CA SER A 117 -3.35 -8.69 10.62
C SER A 117 -2.54 -8.37 9.37
N VAL A 118 -2.79 -9.14 8.31
CA VAL A 118 -2.19 -8.89 6.99
C VAL A 118 -3.24 -8.87 5.91
N MET A 119 -3.00 -8.04 4.90
CA MET A 119 -3.72 -8.01 3.63
C MET A 119 -2.76 -8.44 2.53
N HIS A 120 -3.09 -9.52 1.83
CA HIS A 120 -2.34 -10.00 0.67
C HIS A 120 -3.16 -9.71 -0.58
N GLU A 121 -2.65 -8.86 -1.46
CA GLU A 121 -3.36 -8.35 -2.62
C GLU A 121 -2.44 -8.34 -3.84
N ARG A 122 -3.03 -8.55 -5.02
CA ARG A 122 -2.44 -8.21 -6.31
C ARG A 122 -3.26 -7.09 -6.94
N SER A 123 -2.72 -5.86 -6.92
CA SER A 123 -3.36 -4.70 -7.53
C SER A 123 -2.97 -4.56 -9.00
N ARG A 124 -3.89 -4.02 -9.80
CA ARG A 124 -3.69 -3.67 -11.20
C ARG A 124 -3.57 -2.16 -11.37
N PHE A 125 -2.68 -1.77 -12.27
CA PHE A 125 -2.39 -0.40 -12.59
C PHE A 125 -2.41 -0.19 -14.10
N LEU A 126 -2.92 0.97 -14.53
CA LEU A 126 -2.83 1.42 -15.92
C LEU A 126 -2.03 2.71 -16.00
N ARG A 127 -1.26 2.86 -17.08
CA ARG A 127 -0.51 4.08 -17.38
C ARG A 127 -1.27 4.90 -18.42
N ILE A 128 -1.48 6.18 -18.11
CA ILE A 128 -1.89 7.19 -19.11
C ILE A 128 -0.72 8.15 -19.25
N GLU A 129 -0.17 8.22 -20.46
CA GLU A 129 1.06 8.96 -20.77
C GLU A 129 2.24 8.53 -19.88
N LYS A 130 2.56 9.31 -18.84
CA LYS A 130 3.66 9.06 -17.92
C LYS A 130 3.20 8.69 -16.50
N ASN A 131 1.89 8.72 -16.24
CA ASN A 131 1.34 8.53 -14.91
C ASN A 131 0.70 7.15 -14.78
N TRP A 132 1.13 6.40 -13.76
CA TRP A 132 0.43 5.19 -13.35
C TRP A 132 -0.77 5.54 -12.48
N TYR A 133 -1.81 4.73 -12.57
CA TYR A 133 -3.05 4.85 -11.82
C TYR A 133 -3.51 3.48 -11.32
N TYR A 134 -4.00 3.44 -10.09
CA TYR A 134 -4.66 2.26 -9.53
C TYR A 134 -6.04 2.07 -10.16
N ILE A 135 -6.38 0.84 -10.53
CA ILE A 135 -7.70 0.47 -11.03
C ILE A 135 -8.45 -0.37 -10.01
N ASP A 136 -7.91 -1.55 -9.72
CA ASP A 136 -8.55 -2.59 -8.92
C ASP A 136 -7.49 -3.48 -8.27
N GLY A 137 -7.94 -4.37 -7.40
CA GLY A 137 -7.09 -5.37 -6.78
C GLY A 137 -7.87 -6.63 -6.45
N VAL A 138 -7.17 -7.75 -6.52
CA VAL A 138 -7.72 -9.07 -6.17
C VAL A 138 -6.93 -9.66 -5.03
N ARG A 139 -7.60 -10.42 -4.17
CA ARG A 139 -6.92 -11.22 -3.13
C ARG A 139 -6.44 -12.54 -3.77
N PRO A 140 -5.12 -12.80 -3.86
CA PRO A 140 -4.64 -14.07 -4.36
C PRO A 140 -5.17 -15.23 -3.51
N SER A 141 -5.49 -16.35 -4.15
CA SER A 141 -5.89 -17.56 -3.45
C SER A 141 -4.68 -18.17 -2.75
N VAL A 142 -4.78 -18.36 -1.43
CA VAL A 142 -3.75 -19.04 -0.65
C VAL A 142 -4.20 -20.48 -0.41
N GLY A 143 -3.40 -21.46 -0.83
CA GLY A 143 -3.71 -22.85 -0.61
C GLY A 143 -3.76 -23.17 0.88
N ARG A 144 -4.71 -24.02 1.28
CA ARG A 144 -4.95 -24.40 2.68
C ARG A 144 -3.66 -24.86 3.41
N ASN A 145 -2.74 -25.48 2.69
CA ASN A 145 -1.49 -26.03 3.23
C ASN A 145 -0.26 -25.16 2.96
N ASP A 146 -0.39 -24.05 2.23
CA ASP A 146 0.71 -23.16 1.89
C ASP A 146 1.18 -22.38 3.13
N ALA A 147 2.37 -21.81 3.06
CA ALA A 147 2.85 -20.90 4.09
C ALA A 147 1.88 -19.71 4.22
N CYS A 148 1.55 -19.35 5.45
CA CYS A 148 0.65 -18.23 5.69
C CYS A 148 1.32 -16.91 5.24
N PRO A 149 0.65 -16.08 4.42
CA PRO A 149 1.22 -14.79 3.98
C PRO A 149 1.56 -13.84 5.13
N CYS A 150 1.02 -14.05 6.34
CA CYS A 150 1.38 -13.20 7.47
C CYS A 150 2.83 -13.35 7.95
N GLY A 151 3.58 -14.31 7.39
CA GLY A 151 4.98 -14.55 7.75
C GLY A 151 5.14 -15.30 9.07
N SER A 152 4.08 -15.91 9.62
CA SER A 152 4.14 -16.71 10.86
C SER A 152 5.02 -17.96 10.74
N GLY A 153 5.38 -18.37 9.53
CA GLY A 153 6.04 -19.65 9.26
C GLY A 153 5.12 -20.87 9.38
N THR A 154 3.83 -20.67 9.71
CA THR A 154 2.85 -21.76 9.81
C THR A 154 1.99 -21.88 8.56
N LYS A 155 1.34 -23.04 8.37
CA LYS A 155 0.40 -23.25 7.25
C LYS A 155 -0.81 -22.33 7.38
N TYR A 156 -1.34 -21.83 6.26
CA TYR A 156 -2.47 -20.89 6.24
C TYR A 156 -3.66 -21.37 7.08
N LYS A 157 -4.07 -22.64 6.95
CA LYS A 157 -5.17 -23.25 7.74
C LYS A 157 -4.99 -23.24 9.26
N LYS A 158 -3.74 -23.11 9.72
CA LYS A 158 -3.36 -23.07 11.14
C LYS A 158 -3.06 -21.64 11.60
N CYS A 159 -3.38 -20.64 10.77
CA CYS A 159 -3.07 -19.24 11.00
C CYS A 159 -4.23 -18.36 10.51
N CYS A 160 -4.01 -17.50 9.50
CA CYS A 160 -5.03 -16.58 9.01
C CYS A 160 -6.20 -17.24 8.26
N GLY A 161 -6.12 -18.55 7.97
CA GLY A 161 -7.22 -19.35 7.43
C GLY A 161 -7.96 -20.16 8.50
N HIS A 162 -7.66 -19.94 9.78
CA HIS A 162 -8.42 -20.52 10.88
C HIS A 162 -9.68 -19.65 11.09
N GLY A 163 -10.83 -20.24 10.83
CA GLY A 163 -12.16 -19.75 11.21
C GLY A 163 -12.80 -20.76 12.14
#